data_AF-A0A6L7TIS3-F1
#
_entry.id   AF-A0A6L7TIS3-F1
#
_cell.length_a   1.000
_cell.length_b   1.000
_cell.length_c   1.000
_cell.angle_alpha   90.00
_cell.angle_beta   90.00
_cell.angle_gamma   90.00
#
_symmetry.space_group_name_H-M   'P 1'
#
loop_
_entity.id
_entity.type
_entity.pdbx_description
1 polymer ?
#
loop_
_entity_poly.entity_id
_entity_poly.type
_entity_poly.pdbx_seq_one_letter_code
_entity_poly.pdbx_strand_id
1 'polypeptide(L)'
;MTSLPPWAIGPFELMVHAESHLREADDFGRSIALISFDNAIEVAITTYLTLHPVQRGGRQYKRDDVNQWMQDYLTKLGFFEKELEKRSLTWSIEKSHIIWAHRQRNEQYHGGQKGIPDIITLQIARNAALWIFSVLFEVGDPEAALEQAILDRTPQQPPAQERDFDMAIDAQYGIITVGEQDYYASELLFAVDHPAYRDLGGKLIGTFGEEAMEEVEP
;
A
#
# COMPACT_ATOMS: atom_id res chain seq x y z
N MET A 1 -13.01 -8.89 0.94
CA MET A 1 -11.83 -8.30 1.60
C MET A 1 -11.53 -9.11 2.85
N THR A 2 -10.40 -9.80 2.89
CA THR A 2 -9.98 -10.51 4.11
C THR A 2 -9.41 -9.44 5.04
N SER A 3 -10.20 -8.97 6.00
CA SER A 3 -9.71 -8.06 7.03
C SER A 3 -8.53 -8.73 7.73
N LEU A 4 -7.36 -8.07 7.73
CA LEU A 4 -6.20 -8.58 8.45
C LEU A 4 -6.55 -8.75 9.93
N PRO A 5 -6.06 -9.80 10.60
CA PRO A 5 -6.24 -9.91 12.04
C PRO A 5 -5.54 -8.73 12.73
N PRO A 6 -6.09 -8.19 13.83
CA PRO A 6 -5.57 -6.96 14.45
C PRO A 6 -4.08 -7.01 14.80
N TRP A 7 -3.58 -8.18 15.19
CA TRP A 7 -2.17 -8.37 15.55
C TRP A 7 -1.22 -8.44 14.35
N ALA A 8 -1.72 -8.65 13.12
CA ALA A 8 -0.91 -8.62 11.92
C ALA A 8 -0.77 -7.21 11.32
N ILE A 9 -1.56 -6.23 11.80
CA ILE A 9 -1.55 -4.86 11.28
C ILE A 9 -0.16 -4.22 11.43
N GLY A 10 0.46 -4.30 12.61
CA GLY A 10 1.77 -3.69 12.86
C GLY A 10 2.87 -4.13 11.86
N PRO A 11 3.13 -5.43 11.70
CA PRO A 11 4.05 -5.92 10.67
C PRO A 11 3.64 -5.54 9.24
N PHE A 12 2.33 -5.53 8.94
CA PHE A 12 1.82 -5.19 7.61
C PHE A 12 2.07 -3.72 7.26
N GLU A 13 1.82 -2.81 8.20
CA GLU A 13 2.05 -1.37 8.07
C GLU A 13 3.48 -1.04 7.65
N LEU A 14 4.48 -1.78 8.17
CA LEU A 14 5.87 -1.61 7.75
C LEU A 14 6.07 -1.94 6.25
N MET A 15 5.38 -2.94 5.71
CA MET A 15 5.41 -3.24 4.28
C MET A 15 4.71 -2.14 3.46
N VAL A 16 3.61 -1.56 3.98
CA VAL A 16 2.93 -0.44 3.30
C VAL A 16 3.84 0.79 3.22
N HIS A 17 4.54 1.12 4.31
CA HIS A 17 5.53 2.20 4.28
C HIS A 17 6.71 1.90 3.36
N ALA A 18 7.22 0.67 3.37
CA ALA A 18 8.29 0.24 2.48
C ALA A 18 7.91 0.39 1.00
N GLU A 19 6.71 -0.07 0.65
CA GLU A 19 6.17 -0.02 -0.71
C GLU A 19 5.92 1.42 -1.17
N SER A 20 5.45 2.30 -0.28
CA SER A 20 5.27 3.72 -0.58
C SER A 20 6.59 4.37 -1.03
N HIS A 21 7.67 4.15 -0.27
CA HIS A 21 8.99 4.66 -0.62
C HIS A 21 9.59 4.00 -1.87
N LEU A 22 9.27 2.72 -2.11
CA LEU A 22 9.70 2.04 -3.33
C LEU A 22 9.08 2.70 -4.58
N ARG A 23 7.82 3.16 -4.50
CA ARG A 23 7.09 3.81 -5.61
C ARG A 23 7.53 5.24 -5.89
N GLU A 24 8.03 5.96 -4.89
CA GLU A 24 8.63 7.30 -5.07
C GLU A 24 9.89 7.25 -5.95
N ALA A 25 10.50 6.06 -6.08
CA ALA A 25 11.54 5.70 -7.04
C ALA A 25 12.86 6.51 -6.98
N ASP A 26 13.09 7.27 -5.92
CA ASP A 26 14.36 7.95 -5.65
C ASP A 26 15.35 7.06 -4.87
N ASP A 27 16.62 7.45 -4.87
CA ASP A 27 17.70 6.67 -4.27
C ASP A 27 17.57 6.56 -2.74
N PHE A 28 17.02 7.61 -2.11
CA PHE A 28 16.73 7.63 -0.69
C PHE A 28 15.55 6.69 -0.37
N GLY A 29 14.45 6.79 -1.12
CA GLY A 29 13.28 5.95 -0.98
C GLY A 29 13.60 4.47 -1.16
N ARG A 30 14.46 4.11 -2.13
CA ARG A 30 14.96 2.72 -2.25
C ARG A 30 15.68 2.24 -1.00
N SER A 31 16.53 3.08 -0.41
CA SER A 31 17.26 2.74 0.82
C SER A 31 16.30 2.52 1.99
N ILE A 32 15.31 3.41 2.14
CA ILE A 32 14.27 3.28 3.17
C ILE A 32 13.37 2.07 2.92
N ALA A 33 13.02 1.78 1.67
CA ALA A 33 12.22 0.62 1.29
C ALA A 33 12.92 -0.69 1.67
N LEU A 34 14.22 -0.84 1.34
CA LEU A 34 14.98 -2.03 1.70
C LEU A 34 15.00 -2.25 3.22
N ILE A 35 15.32 -1.19 3.98
CA ILE A 35 15.34 -1.23 5.45
C ILE A 35 13.96 -1.63 6.00
N SER A 36 12.90 -1.05 5.43
CA SER A 36 11.53 -1.24 5.93
C SER A 36 11.00 -2.64 5.62
N PHE A 37 11.27 -3.20 4.43
CA PHE A 37 10.92 -4.60 4.13
C PHE A 37 11.68 -5.58 5.02
N ASP A 38 12.98 -5.36 5.23
CA ASP A 38 13.79 -6.22 6.09
C ASP A 38 13.31 -6.17 7.56
N ASN A 39 12.97 -4.98 8.05
CA ASN A 39 12.37 -4.82 9.38
C ASN A 39 10.98 -5.48 9.47
N ALA A 40 10.18 -5.43 8.39
CA ALA A 40 8.87 -6.09 8.37
C ALA A 40 8.99 -7.60 8.59
N ILE A 41 10.02 -8.25 8.05
CA ILE A 41 10.32 -9.68 8.29
C ILE A 41 10.58 -9.94 9.78
N GLU A 42 11.49 -9.16 10.37
CA GLU A 42 11.85 -9.31 11.78
C GLU A 42 10.65 -9.07 12.71
N VAL A 43 9.87 -8.02 12.44
CA VAL A 43 8.69 -7.65 13.22
C VAL A 43 7.56 -8.66 13.05
N ALA A 44 7.35 -9.21 11.84
CA ALA A 44 6.37 -10.27 11.61
C ALA A 44 6.67 -11.52 12.43
N ILE A 45 7.92 -12.00 12.40
CA ILE A 45 8.35 -13.17 13.18
C ILE A 45 8.25 -12.91 14.68
N THR A 46 8.73 -11.74 15.13
CA THR A 46 8.67 -11.32 16.53
C THR A 46 7.24 -11.30 17.04
N THR A 47 6.35 -10.65 16.29
CA THR A 47 4.93 -10.55 16.62
C THR A 47 4.34 -11.94 16.74
N TYR A 48 4.51 -12.79 15.73
CA TYR A 48 3.98 -14.15 15.71
C TYR A 48 4.47 -15.02 16.89
N LEU A 49 5.74 -14.91 17.28
CA LEU A 49 6.31 -15.65 18.41
C LEU A 49 5.68 -15.23 19.76
N THR A 50 5.33 -13.95 19.90
CA THR A 50 4.71 -13.39 21.11
C THR A 50 3.20 -13.60 21.21
N LEU A 51 2.54 -14.01 20.11
CA LEU A 51 1.11 -14.30 20.10
C LEU A 51 0.73 -15.46 21.04
N HIS A 52 -0.46 -15.35 21.62
CA HIS A 52 -1.09 -16.47 22.31
C HIS A 52 -1.38 -17.60 21.29
N PRO A 53 -1.23 -18.89 21.65
CA PRO A 53 -1.46 -20.01 20.73
C PRO A 53 -2.78 -19.94 19.94
N VAL A 54 -3.86 -19.45 20.55
CA VAL A 54 -5.17 -19.29 19.87
C VAL A 54 -5.11 -18.37 18.64
N GLN A 55 -4.22 -17.38 18.63
CA GLN A 55 -4.05 -16.42 17.53
C GLN A 55 -3.17 -16.97 16.39
N ARG A 56 -2.60 -18.16 16.56
CA ARG A 56 -1.72 -18.82 15.59
C ARG A 56 -2.11 -20.28 15.35
N GLY A 57 -3.41 -20.55 15.33
CA GLY A 57 -3.96 -21.87 15.00
C GLY A 57 -3.67 -22.95 16.04
N GLY A 58 -3.54 -22.57 17.31
CA GLY A 58 -3.22 -23.48 18.42
C GLY A 58 -1.74 -23.88 18.50
N ARG A 59 -0.87 -23.34 17.64
CA ARG A 59 0.56 -23.65 17.63
C ARG A 59 1.22 -23.12 18.91
N GLN A 60 2.07 -23.95 19.52
CA GLN A 60 2.76 -23.61 20.76
C GLN A 60 4.24 -23.97 20.65
N TYR A 61 5.07 -23.13 21.26
CA TYR A 61 6.53 -23.28 21.29
C TYR A 61 7.01 -23.25 22.73
N LYS A 62 8.12 -23.92 23.01
CA LYS A 62 8.75 -23.86 24.34
C LYS A 62 9.32 -22.47 24.54
N ARG A 63 9.24 -21.99 25.78
CA ARG A 63 9.71 -20.64 26.14
C ARG A 63 11.19 -20.44 25.84
N ASP A 64 12.02 -21.45 26.11
CA ASP A 64 13.47 -21.36 25.87
C ASP A 64 13.79 -21.25 24.37
N ASP A 65 13.09 -22.02 23.52
CA ASP A 65 13.23 -21.92 22.06
C ASP A 65 12.82 -20.52 21.57
N VAL A 66 11.71 -19.96 22.08
CA VAL A 66 11.27 -18.60 21.75
C VAL A 66 12.32 -17.57 22.16
N ASN A 67 12.87 -17.67 23.37
CA ASN A 67 13.92 -16.75 23.84
C ASN A 67 15.18 -16.79 22.96
N GLN A 68 15.54 -17.99 22.46
CA GLN A 68 16.65 -18.16 21.54
C GLN A 68 16.34 -17.56 20.16
N TRP A 69 15.16 -17.82 19.60
CA TRP A 69 14.77 -17.29 18.29
C TRP A 69 14.61 -15.79 18.26
N MET A 70 14.36 -15.15 19.40
CA MET A 70 14.18 -13.69 19.49
C MET A 70 15.50 -12.89 19.48
N GLN A 71 16.67 -13.54 19.62
CA GLN A 71 17.96 -12.87 19.83
C GLN A 71 18.39 -11.96 18.68
N ASP A 72 18.25 -12.42 17.44
CA ASP A 72 18.72 -11.70 16.25
C ASP A 72 17.93 -12.10 15.00
N TYR A 73 18.25 -11.50 13.86
CA TYR A 73 17.56 -11.76 12.60
C TYR A 73 17.74 -13.22 12.10
N LEU A 74 18.94 -13.78 12.23
CA LEU A 74 19.24 -15.12 11.72
C LEU A 74 18.56 -16.21 12.55
N THR A 75 18.51 -16.03 13.87
CA THR A 75 17.79 -16.90 14.79
C THR A 75 16.28 -16.85 14.56
N LYS A 76 15.73 -15.69 14.19
CA LYS A 76 14.33 -15.55 13.72
C LYS A 76 14.07 -16.31 12.42
N LEU A 77 14.97 -16.25 11.43
CA LEU A 77 14.85 -17.10 10.24
C LEU A 77 15.00 -18.60 10.56
N GLY A 78 15.78 -18.94 11.59
CA GLY A 78 15.86 -20.30 12.12
C GLY A 78 14.53 -20.80 12.69
N PHE A 79 13.79 -19.95 13.41
CA PHE A 79 12.40 -20.25 13.79
C PHE A 79 11.54 -20.49 12.54
N PHE A 80 11.59 -19.58 11.58
CA PHE A 80 10.70 -19.64 10.42
C PHE A 80 10.94 -20.92 9.60
N GLU A 81 12.19 -21.36 9.46
CA GLU A 81 12.54 -22.68 8.90
C GLU A 81 11.84 -23.83 9.61
N LYS A 82 11.86 -23.84 10.95
CA LYS A 82 11.14 -24.85 11.76
C LYS A 82 9.63 -24.77 11.60
N GLU A 83 9.10 -23.59 11.39
CA GLU A 83 7.68 -23.40 11.13
C GLU A 83 7.29 -23.94 9.75
N LEU A 84 8.11 -23.73 8.72
CA LEU A 84 7.91 -24.33 7.40
C LEU A 84 7.96 -25.86 7.46
N GLU A 85 8.97 -26.43 8.13
CA GLU A 85 9.08 -27.89 8.35
C GLU A 85 7.79 -28.45 9.00
N LYS A 86 7.31 -27.81 10.07
CA LYS A 86 6.07 -28.23 10.77
C LYS A 86 4.83 -28.14 9.89
N ARG A 87 4.80 -27.19 8.97
CA ARG A 87 3.68 -26.99 8.03
C ARG A 87 3.87 -27.76 6.71
N SER A 88 4.96 -28.52 6.57
CA SER A 88 5.33 -29.20 5.31
C SER A 88 5.38 -28.24 4.11
N LEU A 89 5.86 -27.02 4.35
CA LEU A 89 6.09 -26.00 3.34
C LEU A 89 7.58 -25.91 2.99
N THR A 90 7.86 -25.45 1.78
CA THR A 90 9.22 -25.16 1.33
C THR A 90 9.46 -23.65 1.30
N TRP A 91 10.73 -23.26 1.24
CA TRP A 91 11.08 -21.86 1.01
C TRP A 91 10.60 -21.41 -0.37
N SER A 92 9.81 -20.33 -0.42
CA SER A 92 9.48 -19.67 -1.70
C SER A 92 10.62 -18.77 -2.16
N ILE A 93 11.32 -18.16 -1.20
CA ILE A 93 12.54 -17.39 -1.41
C ILE A 93 13.63 -18.09 -0.60
N GLU A 94 14.71 -18.52 -1.24
CA GLU A 94 15.80 -19.22 -0.54
C GLU A 94 16.32 -18.43 0.65
N LYS A 95 16.48 -19.11 1.80
CA LYS A 95 16.97 -18.51 3.05
C LYS A 95 18.29 -17.78 2.86
N SER A 96 19.18 -18.31 2.03
CA SER A 96 20.49 -17.71 1.71
C SER A 96 20.36 -16.36 0.99
N HIS A 97 19.36 -16.19 0.12
CA HIS A 97 19.09 -14.92 -0.56
C HIS A 97 18.59 -13.87 0.43
N ILE A 98 17.71 -14.24 1.35
CA ILE A 98 17.21 -13.34 2.40
C ILE A 98 18.37 -12.88 3.29
N ILE A 99 19.25 -13.79 3.71
CA ILE A 99 20.45 -13.46 4.48
C ILE A 99 21.38 -12.52 3.70
N TRP A 100 21.54 -12.74 2.39
CA TRP A 100 22.35 -11.88 1.55
C TRP A 100 21.76 -10.46 1.48
N ALA A 101 20.46 -10.32 1.24
CA ALA A 101 19.77 -9.02 1.21
C ALA A 101 19.85 -8.29 2.56
N HIS A 102 19.67 -9.01 3.67
CA HIS A 102 19.83 -8.46 5.02
C HIS A 102 21.26 -7.92 5.27
N ARG A 103 22.29 -8.61 4.76
CA ARG A 103 23.67 -8.12 4.85
C ARG A 103 23.90 -6.84 4.02
N GLN A 104 23.37 -6.80 2.81
CA GLN A 104 23.45 -5.60 1.97
C GLN A 104 22.80 -4.38 2.67
N ARG A 105 21.65 -4.58 3.31
CA ARG A 105 21.02 -3.55 4.16
C ARG A 105 21.96 -3.06 5.27
N ASN A 106 22.60 -3.97 5.98
CA ASN A 106 23.50 -3.62 7.09
C ASN A 106 24.75 -2.89 6.60
N GLU A 107 25.31 -3.26 5.45
CA GLU A 107 26.46 -2.60 4.84
C GLU A 107 26.16 -1.16 4.42
N GLN A 108 24.96 -0.90 3.89
CA GLN A 108 24.51 0.45 3.54
C GLN A 108 24.31 1.34 4.76
N TYR A 109 23.85 0.78 5.89
CA TYR A 109 23.56 1.56 7.09
C TYR A 109 24.77 1.72 8.04
N HIS A 110 25.63 0.69 8.13
CA HIS A 110 26.74 0.64 9.10
C HIS A 110 28.13 0.55 8.47
N GLY A 111 28.25 0.16 7.20
CA GLY A 111 29.53 -0.12 6.53
C GLY A 111 30.15 1.07 5.81
N GLY A 112 29.44 2.20 5.67
CA GLY A 112 29.93 3.39 4.98
C GLY A 112 30.08 3.24 3.45
N GLN A 113 29.62 2.13 2.86
CA GLN A 113 29.55 1.98 1.42
C GLN A 113 28.44 2.85 0.85
N LYS A 114 28.80 3.76 -0.07
CA LYS A 114 27.85 4.54 -0.87
C LYS A 114 27.30 3.63 -1.97
N GLY A 115 26.26 2.86 -1.67
CA GLY A 115 25.54 2.04 -2.64
C GLY A 115 24.04 2.27 -2.50
N ILE A 116 23.38 2.59 -3.61
CA ILE A 116 21.92 2.56 -3.72
C ILE A 116 21.53 1.07 -3.82
N PRO A 117 20.52 0.59 -3.08
CA PRO A 117 20.04 -0.77 -3.25
C PRO A 117 19.71 -1.06 -4.71
N ASP A 118 20.29 -2.11 -5.25
CA ASP A 118 19.89 -2.59 -6.56
C ASP A 118 18.49 -3.22 -6.50
N ILE A 119 17.85 -3.31 -7.66
CA ILE A 119 16.47 -3.79 -7.77
C ILE A 119 16.31 -5.25 -7.35
N ILE A 120 17.36 -6.09 -7.52
CA ILE A 120 17.31 -7.50 -7.15
C ILE A 120 17.30 -7.63 -5.63
N THR A 121 18.18 -6.88 -4.94
CA THR A 121 18.19 -6.82 -3.47
C THR A 121 16.83 -6.40 -2.91
N LEU A 122 16.23 -5.34 -3.48
CA LEU A 122 14.91 -4.86 -3.10
C LEU A 122 13.81 -5.91 -3.32
N GLN A 123 13.81 -6.57 -4.49
CA GLN A 123 12.84 -7.61 -4.81
C GLN A 123 12.96 -8.81 -3.87
N ILE A 124 14.17 -9.22 -3.50
CA ILE A 124 14.37 -10.29 -2.52
C ILE A 124 13.72 -9.92 -1.18
N ALA A 125 14.02 -8.72 -0.67
CA ALA A 125 13.48 -8.26 0.61
C ALA A 125 11.94 -8.12 0.59
N ARG A 126 11.39 -7.48 -0.45
CA ARG A 126 9.94 -7.31 -0.64
C ARG A 126 9.22 -8.65 -0.70
N ASN A 127 9.69 -9.55 -1.56
CA ASN A 127 9.04 -10.84 -1.78
C ASN A 127 9.15 -11.73 -0.54
N ALA A 128 10.28 -11.67 0.18
CA ALA A 128 10.45 -12.37 1.44
C ALA A 128 9.51 -11.82 2.53
N ALA A 129 9.37 -10.50 2.65
CA ALA A 129 8.45 -9.88 3.61
C ALA A 129 7.00 -10.31 3.36
N LEU A 130 6.51 -10.19 2.12
CA LEU A 130 5.16 -10.59 1.74
C LEU A 130 4.89 -12.07 2.01
N TRP A 131 5.83 -12.94 1.61
CA TRP A 131 5.66 -14.38 1.76
C TRP A 131 5.73 -14.83 3.22
N ILE A 132 6.72 -14.36 4.00
CA ILE A 132 6.82 -14.68 5.44
C ILE A 132 5.56 -14.21 6.17
N PHE A 133 5.09 -13.00 5.86
CA PHE A 133 3.85 -12.46 6.40
C PHE A 133 2.64 -13.35 6.07
N SER A 134 2.48 -13.73 4.80
CA SER A 134 1.41 -14.62 4.35
C SER A 134 1.41 -15.95 5.10
N VAL A 135 2.58 -16.58 5.24
CA VAL A 135 2.70 -17.85 5.96
C VAL A 135 2.35 -17.67 7.44
N LEU A 136 2.93 -16.68 8.13
CA LEU A 136 2.75 -16.53 9.57
C LEU A 136 1.31 -16.16 9.96
N PHE A 137 0.67 -15.28 9.19
CA PHE A 137 -0.67 -14.76 9.50
C PHE A 137 -1.78 -15.38 8.66
N GLU A 138 -1.46 -16.38 7.85
CA GLU A 138 -2.41 -17.13 7.01
C GLU A 138 -3.22 -16.22 6.07
N VAL A 139 -2.54 -15.19 5.54
CA VAL A 139 -3.11 -14.23 4.59
C VAL A 139 -2.89 -14.75 3.18
N GLY A 140 -3.98 -15.11 2.49
CA GLY A 140 -3.91 -15.76 1.18
C GLY A 140 -3.30 -14.90 0.07
N ASP A 141 -3.56 -13.60 0.06
CA ASP A 141 -3.04 -12.67 -0.93
C ASP A 141 -2.54 -11.37 -0.25
N PRO A 142 -1.31 -11.38 0.29
CA PRO A 142 -0.74 -10.20 0.94
C PRO A 142 -0.41 -9.09 -0.07
N GLU A 143 -0.22 -9.41 -1.34
CA GLU A 143 0.14 -8.45 -2.38
C GLU A 143 -1.06 -7.60 -2.80
N ALA A 144 -2.22 -8.24 -3.03
CA ALA A 144 -3.46 -7.50 -3.26
C ALA A 144 -3.86 -6.65 -2.05
N ALA A 145 -3.64 -7.15 -0.83
CA ALA A 145 -3.87 -6.36 0.38
C ALA A 145 -2.94 -5.14 0.46
N LEU A 146 -1.65 -5.32 0.13
CA LEU A 146 -0.67 -4.25 0.09
C LEU A 146 -1.04 -3.19 -0.97
N GLU A 147 -1.42 -3.62 -2.17
CA GLU A 147 -1.86 -2.72 -3.23
C GLU A 147 -3.07 -1.89 -2.79
N GLN A 148 -4.08 -2.53 -2.22
CA GLN A 148 -5.26 -1.83 -1.72
C GLN A 148 -4.89 -0.81 -0.65
N ALA A 149 -4.00 -1.18 0.29
CA ALA A 149 -3.56 -0.26 1.34
C ALA A 149 -2.77 0.96 0.80
N ILE A 150 -2.04 0.79 -0.31
CA ILE A 150 -1.38 1.91 -1.00
C ILE A 150 -2.41 2.80 -1.71
N LEU A 151 -3.39 2.20 -2.39
CA LEU A 151 -4.46 2.94 -3.05
C LEU A 151 -5.28 3.76 -2.05
N ASP A 152 -5.58 3.20 -0.89
CA ASP A 152 -6.33 3.88 0.18
C ASP A 152 -5.54 5.06 0.79
N ARG A 153 -4.20 5.06 0.68
CA ARG A 153 -3.31 6.14 1.15
C ARG A 153 -2.96 7.17 0.10
N THR A 154 -3.04 6.77 -1.16
CA THR A 154 -2.78 7.69 -2.26
C THR A 154 -3.92 8.69 -2.27
N PRO A 155 -3.65 10.00 -2.12
CA PRO A 155 -4.70 11.00 -2.29
C PRO A 155 -5.35 10.71 -3.64
N GLN A 156 -6.68 10.50 -3.66
CA GLN A 156 -7.38 10.41 -4.93
C GLN A 156 -6.96 11.65 -5.72
N GLN A 157 -6.50 11.44 -6.97
CA GLN A 157 -6.22 12.56 -7.85
C GLN A 157 -7.39 13.53 -7.72
N PRO A 158 -7.14 14.85 -7.56
CA PRO A 158 -8.22 15.81 -7.58
C PRO A 158 -9.09 15.49 -8.78
N PRO A 159 -10.42 15.41 -8.61
CA PRO A 159 -11.28 15.10 -9.73
C PRO A 159 -10.90 15.98 -10.92
N ALA A 160 -10.91 15.45 -12.14
CA ALA A 160 -10.67 16.29 -13.30
C ALA A 160 -11.96 17.04 -13.63
N GLN A 161 -11.85 18.31 -14.04
CA GLN A 161 -12.96 18.99 -14.67
C GLN A 161 -13.33 18.28 -15.98
N GLU A 162 -14.63 18.14 -16.21
CA GLU A 162 -15.19 17.55 -17.42
C GLU A 162 -15.63 18.70 -18.34
N ARG A 163 -14.95 18.86 -19.48
CA ARG A 163 -15.17 20.00 -20.39
C ARG A 163 -16.64 20.19 -20.79
N ASP A 164 -17.36 19.10 -21.01
CA ASP A 164 -18.76 19.16 -21.41
C ASP A 164 -19.65 19.67 -20.26
N PHE A 165 -19.30 19.36 -19.01
CA PHE A 165 -20.00 19.87 -17.82
C PHE A 165 -19.71 21.36 -17.65
N ASP A 166 -18.44 21.76 -17.82
CA ASP A 166 -18.05 23.17 -17.73
C ASP A 166 -18.83 24.01 -18.75
N MET A 167 -18.83 23.57 -20.00
CA MET A 167 -19.56 24.25 -21.07
C MET A 167 -21.06 24.34 -20.79
N ALA A 168 -21.69 23.26 -20.33
CA ALA A 168 -23.13 23.25 -20.05
C ALA A 168 -23.50 24.16 -18.87
N ILE A 169 -22.71 24.10 -17.79
CA ILE A 169 -22.93 24.91 -16.57
C ILE A 169 -22.69 26.39 -16.88
N ASP A 170 -21.61 26.73 -17.58
CA ASP A 170 -21.29 28.13 -17.90
C ASP A 170 -22.21 28.72 -18.95
N ALA A 171 -22.71 27.92 -19.89
CA ALA A 171 -23.74 28.37 -20.83
C ALA A 171 -25.03 28.76 -20.10
N GLN A 172 -25.39 28.03 -19.04
CA GLN A 172 -26.62 28.28 -18.29
C GLN A 172 -26.48 29.38 -17.23
N TYR A 173 -25.35 29.41 -16.51
CA TYR A 173 -25.19 30.23 -15.31
C TYR A 173 -24.12 31.32 -15.43
N GLY A 174 -23.28 31.28 -16.47
CA GLY A 174 -22.33 32.33 -16.80
C GLY A 174 -21.28 32.58 -15.72
N ILE A 175 -21.01 33.87 -15.48
CA ILE A 175 -19.99 34.33 -14.54
C ILE A 175 -20.64 34.68 -13.20
N ILE A 176 -20.04 34.22 -12.10
CA ILE A 176 -20.44 34.52 -10.73
C ILE A 176 -19.37 35.39 -10.08
N THR A 177 -19.79 36.54 -9.54
CA THR A 177 -18.92 37.42 -8.77
C THR A 177 -18.91 37.02 -7.30
N VAL A 178 -17.72 36.75 -6.74
CA VAL A 178 -17.51 36.50 -5.32
C VAL A 178 -16.55 37.56 -4.78
N GLY A 179 -17.08 38.46 -3.94
CA GLY A 179 -16.34 39.65 -3.52
C GLY A 179 -16.11 40.60 -4.69
N GLU A 180 -14.85 40.81 -5.07
CA GLU A 180 -14.42 41.64 -6.21
C GLU A 180 -13.84 40.80 -7.36
N GLN A 181 -13.99 39.48 -7.32
CA GLN A 181 -13.44 38.56 -8.32
C GLN A 181 -14.57 37.85 -9.06
N ASP A 182 -14.37 37.67 -10.36
CA ASP A 182 -15.29 37.00 -11.28
C ASP A 182 -14.78 35.60 -11.60
N TYR A 183 -15.66 34.61 -11.47
CA TYR A 183 -15.37 33.20 -11.76
C TYR A 183 -16.41 32.63 -12.71
N TYR A 184 -16.03 31.65 -13.51
CA TYR A 184 -17.02 30.82 -14.19
C TYR A 184 -17.83 30.01 -13.18
N ALA A 185 -19.13 29.86 -13.42
CA ALA A 185 -20.01 29.10 -12.54
C ALA A 185 -19.53 27.66 -12.38
N SER A 186 -19.04 27.04 -13.45
CA SER A 186 -18.44 25.70 -13.47
C SER A 186 -17.21 25.62 -12.57
N GLU A 187 -16.28 26.57 -12.70
CA GLU A 187 -15.03 26.65 -11.95
C GLU A 187 -15.31 26.79 -10.45
N LEU A 188 -16.20 27.72 -10.09
CA LEU A 188 -16.58 27.97 -8.71
C LEU A 188 -17.26 26.74 -8.11
N LEU A 189 -18.23 26.14 -8.81
CA LEU A 189 -18.97 24.98 -8.34
C LEU A 189 -18.07 23.75 -8.19
N PHE A 190 -17.18 23.51 -9.16
CA PHE A 190 -16.20 22.44 -9.12
C PHE A 190 -15.25 22.59 -7.91
N ALA A 191 -14.80 23.81 -7.63
CA ALA A 191 -13.87 24.08 -6.53
C ALA A 191 -14.49 23.92 -5.14
N VAL A 192 -15.81 24.16 -5.00
CA VAL A 192 -16.50 24.15 -3.70
C VAL A 192 -17.29 22.87 -3.42
N ASP A 193 -17.89 22.24 -4.44
CA ASP A 193 -18.73 21.05 -4.31
C ASP A 193 -18.73 20.22 -5.60
N HIS A 194 -17.72 19.34 -5.72
CA HIS A 194 -17.56 18.46 -6.87
C HIS A 194 -18.77 17.52 -7.11
N PRO A 195 -19.41 16.90 -6.10
CA PRO A 195 -20.66 16.17 -6.30
C PRO A 195 -21.77 17.01 -6.94
N ALA A 196 -22.00 18.24 -6.45
CA ALA A 196 -23.01 19.13 -7.03
C ALA A 196 -22.67 19.54 -8.48
N TYR A 197 -21.39 19.78 -8.77
CA TYR A 197 -20.89 20.01 -10.12
C TYR A 197 -21.25 18.85 -11.07
N ARG A 198 -20.98 17.60 -10.67
CA ARG A 198 -21.29 16.42 -11.51
C ARG A 198 -22.79 16.22 -11.72
N ASP A 199 -23.57 16.37 -10.66
CA ASP A 199 -25.03 16.21 -10.74
C ASP A 199 -25.66 17.29 -11.63
N LEU A 200 -25.19 18.53 -11.55
CA LEU A 200 -25.69 19.63 -12.36
C LEU A 200 -25.25 19.51 -13.82
N GLY A 201 -23.96 19.26 -14.06
CA GLY A 201 -23.42 19.07 -15.41
C GLY A 201 -24.09 17.90 -16.14
N GLY A 202 -24.27 16.77 -15.46
CA GLY A 202 -24.98 15.61 -16.00
C GLY A 202 -26.46 15.90 -16.33
N LYS A 203 -27.16 16.66 -15.49
CA LYS A 203 -28.53 17.11 -15.78
C LYS A 203 -28.58 17.99 -17.00
N LEU A 204 -27.74 19.01 -17.08
CA LEU A 204 -27.77 19.98 -18.19
C LEU A 204 -27.46 19.30 -19.52
N ILE A 205 -26.46 18.41 -19.56
CA ILE A 205 -26.18 17.62 -20.77
C ILE A 205 -27.36 16.72 -21.14
N GLY A 206 -28.02 16.12 -20.16
CA GLY A 206 -29.23 15.33 -20.38
C GLY A 206 -30.39 16.16 -20.97
N THR A 207 -30.59 17.38 -20.49
CA THR A 207 -31.64 18.30 -20.98
C THR A 207 -31.33 18.86 -22.38
N PHE A 208 -30.07 19.17 -22.69
CA PHE A 208 -29.64 19.63 -24.02
C PHE A 208 -29.82 18.55 -25.12
N GLY A 209 -29.91 17.27 -24.74
CA GLY A 209 -30.24 16.18 -25.66
C GLY A 209 -31.73 16.08 -26.02
N GLU A 210 -32.62 16.51 -25.12
CA GLU A 210 -34.08 16.46 -25.35
C GLU A 210 -34.59 17.72 -26.08
N GLU A 211 -34.09 18.92 -25.75
CA GLU A 211 -34.49 20.16 -26.43
C GLU A 211 -34.04 20.19 -27.91
N ALA A 212 -32.93 19.53 -28.26
CA ALA A 212 -32.48 19.40 -29.65
C ALA A 212 -33.33 18.43 -30.50
N MET A 213 -34.14 17.56 -29.87
CA MET A 213 -35.08 16.67 -30.57
C MET A 213 -36.48 17.28 -30.74
N GLU A 214 -36.89 18.23 -29.88
CA GLU A 214 -38.18 18.93 -30.02
C GLU A 214 -38.20 19.99 -31.13
N GLU A 215 -37.06 20.54 -31.56
CA GLU A 215 -36.99 21.46 -32.71
C GLU A 215 -36.97 20.76 -34.09
N VAL A 216 -37.00 19.41 -34.13
CA VAL A 216 -36.86 18.63 -35.38
C VAL A 216 -38.10 17.80 -35.74
N GLU A 217 -39.20 17.91 -34.98
CA GLU A 217 -40.50 17.35 -35.42
C GLU A 217 -41.43 18.46 -35.99
N PRO A 218 -42.09 18.19 -37.14
CA PRO A 218 -42.58 19.21 -38.09
C PRO A 218 -43.85 19.99 -37.69
#